data_AF-A0A9X3J2H3-F1
#
_entry.id   AF-A0A9X3J2H3-F1
#
_cell.length_a   1.000
_cell.length_b   1.000
_cell.length_c   1.000
_cell.angle_alpha   90.00
_cell.angle_beta   90.00
_cell.angle_gamma   90.00
#
_symmetry.space_group_name_H-M   'P 1'
#
loop_
_entity.id
_entity.type
_entity.pdbx_description
1 polymer ?
#
loop_
_entity_poly.entity_id
_entity_poly.type
_entity_poly.pdbx_seq_one_letter_code
_entity_poly.pdbx_strand_id
1 'polypeptide(L)'
;MRSGFTLHVPYRTHIKATTRADLRGNYQLILDSAMTELLTATEAAYGASVFVSSGWRNPRRNLAAGSTVPSNHQHGGALDMQPVGQKQMTGATRRSAYLRLYNAARSVRSRVVLLEKGPKAVYPSSAAVPSPTPETPDNNEDGIPDAATSGGSKVESLFDIASHVHIDRAAPDEADDD
;
A
#
# COMPACT_ATOMS: atom_id res chain seq x y z
N MET A 1 16.25 -5.82 31.13
CA MET A 1 14.87 -6.30 30.86
C MET A 1 14.49 -5.92 29.44
N ARG A 2 13.93 -6.83 28.64
CA ARG A 2 13.29 -6.44 27.36
C ARG A 2 11.95 -5.81 27.72
N SER A 3 11.74 -4.53 27.41
CA SER A 3 10.37 -4.00 27.47
C SER A 3 9.57 -4.72 26.38
N GLY A 4 8.56 -5.48 26.79
CA GLY A 4 7.59 -6.01 25.86
C GLY A 4 6.87 -4.84 25.19
N PHE A 5 6.56 -4.97 23.90
CA PHE A 5 5.65 -4.05 23.24
C PHE A 5 4.25 -4.25 23.82
N THR A 6 3.68 -3.20 24.40
CA THR A 6 2.30 -3.21 24.88
C THR A 6 1.39 -2.90 23.70
N LEU A 7 0.58 -3.88 23.29
CA LEU A 7 -0.52 -3.68 22.36
C LEU A 7 -1.72 -3.17 23.17
N HIS A 8 -2.32 -2.05 22.78
CA HIS A 8 -3.53 -1.55 23.44
C HIS A 8 -4.67 -2.59 23.38
N VAL A 9 -5.53 -2.60 24.40
CA VAL A 9 -6.51 -3.66 24.67
C VAL A 9 -7.52 -3.96 23.53
N PRO A 10 -8.02 -3.00 22.71
CA PRO A 10 -8.97 -3.33 21.64
C PRO A 10 -8.38 -4.24 20.54
N TYR A 11 -7.06 -4.32 20.42
CA TYR A 11 -6.39 -5.06 19.35
C TYR A 11 -6.26 -6.57 19.60
N ARG A 12 -6.57 -7.08 20.81
CA ARG A 12 -6.36 -8.49 21.16
C ARG A 12 -7.23 -9.46 20.36
N THR A 13 -8.48 -9.08 20.06
CA THR A 13 -9.42 -9.86 19.24
C THR A 13 -9.01 -9.93 17.77
N HIS A 14 -8.12 -9.04 17.34
CA HIS A 14 -7.61 -8.95 15.98
C HIS A 14 -6.27 -9.69 15.80
N ILE A 15 -5.72 -10.28 16.86
CA ILE A 15 -4.54 -11.13 16.77
C ILE A 15 -4.95 -12.48 16.18
N LYS A 16 -4.37 -12.86 15.04
CA LYS A 16 -4.62 -14.16 14.43
C LYS A 16 -3.38 -14.77 13.81
N ALA A 17 -3.43 -16.09 13.65
CA ALA A 17 -2.53 -16.80 12.77
C ALA A 17 -2.87 -16.44 11.32
N THR A 18 -1.85 -16.32 10.48
CA THR A 18 -2.01 -16.15 9.05
C THR A 18 -1.17 -17.17 8.31
N THR A 19 -1.72 -17.71 7.22
CA THR A 19 -1.01 -18.60 6.29
C THR A 19 -0.19 -17.80 5.26
N ARG A 20 -0.44 -16.49 5.13
CA ARG A 20 0.27 -15.56 4.25
C ARG A 20 1.53 -15.03 4.95
N ALA A 21 2.69 -15.61 4.63
CA ALA A 21 3.97 -15.28 5.26
C ALA A 21 4.42 -13.82 5.02
N ASP A 22 3.98 -13.22 3.91
CA ASP A 22 4.25 -11.83 3.53
C ASP A 22 3.54 -10.79 4.43
N LEU A 23 2.40 -11.15 5.04
CA LEU A 23 1.70 -10.30 6.01
C LEU A 23 2.42 -10.20 7.37
N ARG A 24 3.13 -11.26 7.77
CA ARG A 24 3.66 -11.43 9.15
C ARG A 24 5.16 -11.14 9.30
N GLY A 25 5.90 -11.09 8.20
CA GLY A 25 7.36 -11.07 8.25
C GLY A 25 7.89 -12.28 9.04
N ASN A 26 8.57 -12.05 10.16
CA ASN A 26 9.18 -13.10 11.00
C ASN A 26 8.31 -13.55 12.20
N TYR A 27 7.05 -13.10 12.29
CA TYR A 27 6.18 -13.40 13.43
C TYR A 27 5.18 -14.51 13.09
N GLN A 28 4.78 -15.33 14.06
CA GLN A 28 3.78 -16.39 13.85
C GLN A 28 2.34 -15.85 13.89
N LEU A 29 2.13 -14.76 14.63
CA LEU A 29 0.85 -14.07 14.76
C LEU A 29 0.98 -12.64 14.23
N ILE A 30 -0.11 -12.13 13.68
CA ILE A 30 -0.23 -10.73 13.25
C ILE A 30 -1.38 -10.07 13.98
N LEU A 31 -1.27 -8.76 14.18
CA LEU A 31 -2.45 -7.93 14.39
C LEU A 31 -3.06 -7.64 13.02
N ASP A 32 -4.31 -8.02 12.80
CA ASP A 32 -5.01 -7.79 11.54
C ASP A 32 -6.38 -7.16 11.78
N SER A 33 -6.34 -5.83 11.83
CA SER A 33 -7.48 -4.97 12.06
C SER A 33 -8.18 -4.55 10.75
N ALA A 34 -7.67 -4.95 9.58
CA ALA A 34 -8.28 -4.73 8.26
C ALA A 34 -7.46 -5.33 7.09
N MET A 35 -6.16 -5.57 7.28
CA MET A 35 -5.23 -5.95 6.20
C MET A 35 -5.72 -7.12 5.35
N THR A 36 -6.14 -8.26 5.94
CA THR A 36 -6.55 -9.40 5.10
C THR A 36 -7.78 -9.08 4.25
N GLU A 37 -8.72 -8.31 4.79
CA GLU A 37 -9.90 -7.85 4.06
C GLU A 37 -9.50 -6.94 2.89
N LEU A 38 -8.66 -5.93 3.16
CA LEU A 38 -8.15 -4.99 2.15
C LEU A 38 -7.36 -5.70 1.05
N LEU A 39 -6.49 -6.64 1.43
CA LEU A 39 -5.69 -7.44 0.49
C LEU A 39 -6.59 -8.28 -0.40
N THR A 40 -7.55 -9.00 0.18
CA THR A 40 -8.47 -9.88 -0.56
C THR A 40 -9.30 -9.06 -1.56
N ALA A 41 -9.84 -7.92 -1.12
CA ALA A 41 -10.59 -7.03 -1.99
C ALA A 41 -9.72 -6.45 -3.11
N THR A 42 -8.48 -6.05 -2.79
CA THR A 42 -7.55 -5.48 -3.78
C THR A 42 -7.13 -6.52 -4.81
N GLU A 43 -6.77 -7.74 -4.39
CA GLU A 43 -6.42 -8.84 -5.31
C GLU A 43 -7.61 -9.22 -6.21
N ALA A 44 -8.83 -9.20 -5.67
CA ALA A 44 -10.05 -9.40 -6.46
C ALA A 44 -10.25 -8.31 -7.52
N ALA A 45 -10.08 -7.02 -7.15
CA ALA A 45 -10.16 -5.90 -8.10
C ALA A 45 -9.01 -5.88 -9.10
N TYR A 46 -7.82 -6.31 -8.69
CA TYR A 46 -6.62 -6.38 -9.55
C TYR A 46 -6.69 -7.55 -10.53
N GLY A 47 -7.43 -8.61 -10.17
CA GLY A 47 -7.60 -9.84 -10.95
C GLY A 47 -6.44 -10.84 -10.80
N ALA A 48 -5.51 -10.61 -9.87
CA ALA A 48 -4.35 -11.45 -9.62
C ALA A 48 -3.84 -11.27 -8.19
N SER A 49 -2.99 -12.19 -7.73
CA SER A 49 -2.27 -12.02 -6.48
C SER A 49 -1.25 -10.88 -6.56
N VAL A 50 -0.99 -10.24 -5.42
CA VAL A 50 0.01 -9.18 -5.28
C VAL A 50 1.11 -9.59 -4.31
N PHE A 51 2.29 -8.98 -4.44
CA PHE A 51 3.35 -9.16 -3.45
C PHE A 51 3.19 -8.15 -2.33
N VAL A 52 3.00 -8.61 -1.08
CA VAL A 52 3.00 -7.72 0.08
C VAL A 52 4.43 -7.51 0.56
N SER A 53 4.97 -6.33 0.29
CA SER A 53 6.29 -5.92 0.80
C SER A 53 6.26 -5.57 2.28
N SER A 54 5.11 -5.16 2.81
CA SER A 54 4.92 -4.95 4.25
C SER A 54 3.45 -5.01 4.68
N GLY A 55 3.15 -5.85 5.66
CA GLY A 55 1.90 -5.81 6.44
C GLY A 55 2.13 -5.24 7.84
N TRP A 56 1.71 -5.97 8.88
CA TRP A 56 1.85 -5.52 10.27
C TRP A 56 3.31 -5.33 10.70
N ARG A 57 3.57 -4.24 11.43
CA ARG A 57 4.88 -3.88 11.97
C ARG A 57 4.78 -3.71 13.48
N ASN A 58 5.61 -4.44 14.22
CA ASN A 58 5.89 -4.05 15.60
C ASN A 58 6.79 -2.79 15.63
N PRO A 59 6.96 -2.12 16.80
CA PRO A 59 7.72 -0.87 16.88
C PRO A 59 9.13 -0.95 16.29
N ARG A 60 9.84 -2.07 16.50
CA ARG A 60 11.19 -2.27 15.94
C ARG A 60 11.19 -2.25 14.42
N ARG A 61 10.22 -2.92 13.77
CA ARG A 61 10.07 -2.85 12.30
C ARG A 61 9.59 -1.49 11.82
N ASN A 62 8.78 -0.79 12.61
CA ASN A 62 8.32 0.55 12.27
C ASN A 62 9.50 1.54 12.19
N LEU A 63 10.37 1.52 13.20
CA LEU A 63 11.61 2.31 13.22
C LEU A 63 12.54 1.92 12.06
N ALA A 64 12.70 0.63 11.77
CA ALA A 64 13.54 0.16 10.66
C ALA A 64 13.00 0.58 9.27
N ALA A 65 11.69 0.80 9.15
CA ALA A 65 11.05 1.30 7.93
C ALA A 65 11.12 2.84 7.80
N GLY A 66 11.71 3.54 8.79
CA GLY A 66 11.80 5.00 8.80
C GLY A 66 10.45 5.69 9.05
N SER A 67 9.45 4.97 9.59
CA SER A 67 8.11 5.51 9.84
C SER A 67 8.04 6.16 11.22
N THR A 68 7.30 7.27 11.31
CA THR A 68 6.99 7.93 12.58
C THR A 68 5.91 7.15 13.35
N VAL A 69 5.86 7.34 14.67
CA VAL A 69 4.78 6.86 15.53
C VAL A 69 3.72 7.98 15.58
N PRO A 70 2.42 7.70 15.35
CA PRO A 70 1.79 6.40 15.05
C PRO A 70 1.70 6.08 13.53
N SER A 71 1.89 4.80 13.16
CA SER A 71 1.71 4.27 11.80
C SER A 71 0.62 3.20 11.77
N ASN A 72 -0.28 3.23 10.78
CA ASN A 72 -1.35 2.22 10.63
C ASN A 72 -0.85 0.79 10.44
N HIS A 73 0.41 0.59 10.04
CA HIS A 73 1.04 -0.72 10.06
C HIS A 73 1.20 -1.29 11.48
N GLN A 74 1.32 -0.44 12.50
CA GLN A 74 1.41 -0.87 13.90
C GLN A 74 0.08 -1.39 14.44
N HIS A 75 -1.02 -0.87 13.90
CA HIS A 75 -2.38 -1.24 14.24
C HIS A 75 -2.93 -2.37 13.37
N GLY A 76 -2.11 -2.93 12.46
CA GLY A 76 -2.56 -4.00 11.56
C GLY A 76 -3.65 -3.54 10.58
N GLY A 77 -3.66 -2.25 10.23
CA GLY A 77 -4.65 -1.64 9.35
C GLY A 77 -4.12 -1.26 7.97
N ALA A 78 -2.85 -1.49 7.67
CA ALA A 78 -2.18 -1.02 6.45
C ALA A 78 -1.32 -2.08 5.74
N LEU A 79 -1.21 -1.95 4.41
CA LEU A 79 -0.44 -2.82 3.53
C LEU A 79 0.36 -2.03 2.49
N ASP A 80 1.61 -2.45 2.28
CA ASP A 80 2.45 -2.01 1.18
C ASP A 80 2.53 -3.12 0.14
N MET A 81 1.88 -2.91 -1.00
CA MET A 81 1.70 -3.89 -2.06
C MET A 81 2.53 -3.56 -3.30
N GLN A 82 2.98 -4.59 -4.00
CA GLN A 82 3.68 -4.47 -5.28
C GLN A 82 3.11 -5.47 -6.29
N PRO A 83 3.19 -5.18 -7.60
CA PRO A 83 2.96 -6.21 -8.61
C PRO A 83 3.92 -7.39 -8.41
N VAL A 84 3.43 -8.61 -8.60
CA VAL A 84 4.29 -9.80 -8.58
C VAL A 84 5.31 -9.70 -9.73
N GLY A 85 6.57 -9.97 -9.44
CA GLY A 85 7.64 -9.89 -10.45
C GLY A 85 8.07 -8.46 -10.80
N GLN A 86 7.70 -7.44 -10.00
CA GLN A 86 8.06 -6.05 -10.29
C GLN A 86 9.56 -5.81 -10.46
N LYS A 87 10.42 -6.61 -9.81
CA LYS A 87 11.89 -6.50 -9.92
C LYS A 87 12.40 -6.83 -11.31
N GLN A 88 11.62 -7.57 -12.10
CA GLN A 88 11.92 -7.94 -13.48
C GLN A 88 11.24 -7.01 -14.49
N MET A 89 10.31 -6.16 -14.04
CA MET A 89 9.62 -5.20 -14.89
C MET A 89 10.41 -3.89 -14.97
N THR A 90 10.43 -3.28 -16.14
CA THR A 90 11.07 -1.97 -16.37
C THR A 90 10.17 -1.08 -17.23
N GLY A 91 10.41 0.24 -17.19
CA GLY A 91 9.71 1.24 -18.02
C GLY A 91 8.19 1.11 -18.00
N ALA A 92 7.57 1.24 -19.17
CA ALA A 92 6.12 1.20 -19.38
C ALA A 92 5.44 -0.02 -18.76
N THR A 93 6.03 -1.23 -18.88
CA THR A 93 5.47 -2.45 -18.29
C THR A 93 5.37 -2.35 -16.77
N ARG A 94 6.40 -1.80 -16.11
CA ARG A 94 6.40 -1.60 -14.66
C ARG A 94 5.37 -0.55 -14.26
N ARG A 95 5.33 0.57 -14.98
CA ARG A 95 4.38 1.66 -14.72
C ARG A 95 2.94 1.19 -14.84
N SER A 96 2.61 0.49 -15.92
CA SER A 96 1.28 -0.11 -16.14
C SER A 96 0.89 -1.07 -15.01
N ALA A 97 1.82 -1.92 -14.57
CA ALA A 97 1.55 -2.86 -13.47
C ALA A 97 1.24 -2.14 -12.15
N TYR A 98 1.99 -1.08 -11.81
CA TYR A 98 1.73 -0.25 -10.64
C TYR A 98 0.45 0.58 -10.78
N LEU A 99 0.17 1.14 -11.97
CA LEU A 99 -1.07 1.87 -12.25
C LEU A 99 -2.30 0.99 -12.03
N ARG A 100 -2.29 -0.23 -12.58
CA ARG A 100 -3.37 -1.20 -12.38
C ARG A 100 -3.56 -1.56 -10.91
N LEU A 101 -2.46 -1.78 -10.17
CA LEU A 101 -2.54 -2.09 -8.75
C LEU A 101 -3.08 -0.90 -7.93
N TYR A 102 -2.61 0.31 -8.24
CA TYR A 102 -3.08 1.54 -7.60
C TYR A 102 -4.57 1.78 -7.84
N ASN A 103 -5.04 1.58 -9.08
CA ASN A 103 -6.47 1.69 -9.41
C ASN A 103 -7.32 0.59 -8.77
N ALA A 104 -6.80 -0.65 -8.67
CA ALA A 104 -7.46 -1.72 -7.94
C ALA A 104 -7.62 -1.37 -6.45
N ALA A 105 -6.55 -0.91 -5.80
CA ALA A 105 -6.57 -0.43 -4.42
C ALA A 105 -7.56 0.73 -4.23
N ARG A 106 -7.66 1.66 -5.18
CA ARG A 106 -8.63 2.77 -5.13
C ARG A 106 -10.09 2.35 -5.27
N SER A 107 -10.35 1.19 -5.87
CA SER A 107 -11.71 0.70 -6.07
C SER A 107 -12.31 0.02 -4.84
N VAL A 108 -11.48 -0.32 -3.85
CA VAL A 108 -11.93 -0.99 -2.63
C VAL A 108 -12.27 0.02 -1.53
N ARG A 109 -13.04 -0.41 -0.53
CA ARG A 109 -13.40 0.41 0.62
C ARG A 109 -12.20 0.57 1.58
N SER A 110 -11.36 1.55 1.31
CA SER A 110 -10.21 1.96 2.14
C SER A 110 -10.33 3.40 2.61
N ARG A 111 -9.55 3.78 3.62
CA ARG A 111 -9.43 5.18 4.06
C ARG A 111 -8.51 5.96 3.12
N VAL A 112 -7.33 5.40 2.83
CA VAL A 112 -6.36 6.03 1.93
C VAL A 112 -5.68 5.03 1.02
N VAL A 113 -5.35 5.49 -0.19
CA VAL A 113 -4.43 4.80 -1.11
C VAL A 113 -3.32 5.76 -1.48
N LEU A 114 -2.06 5.35 -1.31
CA LEU A 114 -0.89 6.15 -1.64
C LEU A 114 -0.01 5.39 -2.64
N LEU A 115 0.54 6.11 -3.60
CA LEU A 115 1.69 5.64 -4.37
C LEU A 115 2.94 6.17 -3.67
N GLU A 116 3.82 5.30 -3.19
CA GLU A 116 4.91 5.73 -2.29
C GLU A 116 6.30 5.31 -2.73
N LYS A 117 7.28 6.17 -2.47
CA LYS A 117 8.72 5.87 -2.50
C LYS A 117 9.26 5.86 -1.06
N GLY A 118 9.47 4.68 -0.50
CA GLY A 118 9.70 4.57 0.95
C GLY A 118 8.48 5.12 1.70
N PRO A 119 8.66 5.92 2.78
CA PRO A 119 7.54 6.46 3.56
C PRO A 119 6.89 7.73 2.95
N LYS A 120 7.25 8.09 1.71
CA LYS A 120 6.80 9.34 1.07
C LYS A 120 5.83 9.03 -0.06
N ALA A 121 4.60 9.53 0.06
CA ALA A 121 3.67 9.64 -1.05
C ALA A 121 4.28 10.48 -2.19
N VAL A 122 4.35 9.89 -3.39
CA VAL A 122 4.84 10.53 -4.61
C VAL A 122 3.70 11.01 -5.51
N TYR A 123 2.48 10.53 -5.29
CA TYR A 123 1.28 10.95 -6.01
C TYR A 123 0.20 11.41 -5.03
N PRO A 124 -0.72 12.34 -5.41
CA PRO A 124 -1.78 12.77 -4.53
C PRO A 124 -2.64 11.62 -4.00
N SER A 125 -2.86 11.65 -2.69
CA SER A 125 -3.59 10.64 -1.94
C SER A 125 -4.95 10.30 -2.54
N SER A 126 -5.18 9.02 -2.84
CA SER A 126 -6.42 8.46 -3.40
C SER A 126 -6.88 9.09 -4.71
N ALA A 127 -6.08 9.96 -5.34
CA ALA A 127 -6.47 10.69 -6.54
C ALA A 127 -6.53 9.78 -7.77
N ALA A 128 -7.42 10.11 -8.71
CA ALA A 128 -7.50 9.44 -9.99
C ALA A 128 -6.31 9.80 -10.88
N VAL A 129 -5.69 8.78 -11.47
CA VAL A 129 -4.73 8.98 -12.56
C VAL A 129 -5.51 9.33 -13.82
N PRO A 130 -5.14 10.40 -14.54
CA PRO A 130 -5.76 10.74 -15.82
C PRO A 130 -5.72 9.56 -16.79
N SER A 131 -6.81 9.35 -17.55
CA SER A 131 -6.86 8.33 -18.60
C SER A 131 -6.46 8.94 -19.95
N PRO A 132 -5.76 8.18 -20.82
CA PRO A 132 -5.44 8.63 -22.17
C PRO A 132 -6.69 8.96 -22.99
N THR A 133 -6.59 10.01 -23.81
CA THR A 133 -7.59 10.40 -24.81
C THR A 133 -6.87 10.68 -26.13
N PRO A 134 -7.57 10.83 -27.26
CA PRO A 134 -6.94 11.24 -28.52
C PRO A 134 -6.14 12.56 -28.41
N GLU A 135 -6.58 13.49 -27.55
CA GLU A 135 -5.94 14.79 -27.31
C GLU A 135 -4.77 14.72 -26.32
N THR A 136 -4.79 13.75 -25.40
CA THR A 136 -3.69 13.45 -24.48
C THR A 136 -3.30 11.98 -24.63
N PRO A 137 -2.54 11.64 -25.69
CA PRO A 137 -2.20 10.27 -26.00
C PRO A 137 -1.21 9.67 -24.98
N ASP A 138 -1.21 8.35 -24.93
CA ASP A 138 -0.21 7.52 -24.26
C ASP A 138 0.50 6.73 -25.36
N ASN A 139 1.65 7.23 -25.82
CA ASN A 139 2.40 6.59 -26.90
C ASN A 139 3.24 5.40 -26.40
N ASN A 140 3.37 5.23 -25.08
CA ASN A 140 4.20 4.19 -24.49
C ASN A 140 3.37 3.02 -23.91
N GLU A 141 2.04 3.13 -23.99
CA GLU A 141 1.02 2.13 -23.63
C GLU A 141 1.07 1.69 -22.15
N ASP A 142 1.48 2.59 -21.25
CA ASP A 142 1.49 2.32 -19.81
C ASP A 142 0.17 2.65 -19.10
N GLY A 143 -0.79 3.24 -19.82
CA GLY A 143 -2.08 3.69 -19.34
C GLY A 143 -2.09 5.11 -18.76
N ILE A 144 -0.97 5.85 -18.86
CA ILE A 144 -0.81 7.23 -18.38
C ILE A 144 -0.59 8.13 -19.59
N PRO A 145 -1.36 9.22 -19.78
CA PRO A 145 -1.08 10.18 -20.83
C PRO A 145 0.35 10.74 -20.71
N ASP A 146 1.10 10.82 -21.83
CA ASP A 146 2.50 11.26 -21.82
C ASP A 146 2.68 12.71 -21.32
N ALA A 147 1.63 13.51 -21.46
CA ALA A 147 1.54 14.91 -21.01
C ALA A 147 0.97 15.06 -19.59
N ALA A 148 0.55 13.98 -18.93
CA ALA A 148 -0.05 14.06 -17.60
C ALA A 148 0.99 14.54 -16.57
N THR A 149 0.60 15.54 -15.78
CA THR A 149 1.44 16.08 -14.70
C THR A 149 0.68 16.10 -13.37
N SER A 150 1.42 16.03 -12.27
CA SER A 150 0.91 16.21 -10.91
C SER A 150 1.98 16.90 -10.06
N GLY A 151 1.63 18.01 -9.40
CA GLY A 151 2.59 18.79 -8.61
C GLY A 151 3.82 19.26 -9.40
N GLY A 152 3.67 19.54 -10.69
CA GLY A 152 4.76 19.95 -11.60
C GLY A 152 5.67 18.81 -12.08
N SER A 153 5.42 17.56 -11.68
CA SER A 153 6.14 16.37 -12.16
C SER A 153 5.30 15.58 -13.16
N LYS A 154 5.96 14.93 -14.13
CA LYS A 154 5.28 13.97 -15.01
C LYS A 154 4.74 12.79 -14.20
N VAL A 155 3.50 12.38 -14.46
CA VAL A 155 2.87 11.27 -13.74
C VAL A 155 3.63 9.96 -13.98
N GLU A 156 4.05 9.67 -15.23
CA GLU A 156 4.87 8.49 -15.54
C GLU A 156 6.13 8.38 -14.65
N SER A 157 6.83 9.51 -14.42
CA SER A 157 8.04 9.53 -13.60
C SER A 157 7.77 9.27 -12.12
N LEU A 158 6.58 9.62 -11.62
CA LEU A 158 6.15 9.30 -10.26
C LEU A 158 5.92 7.79 -10.10
N PHE A 159 5.35 7.14 -11.12
CA PHE A 159 5.19 5.69 -11.18
C PHE A 159 6.52 4.95 -11.37
N ASP A 160 7.47 5.51 -12.11
CA ASP A 160 8.82 4.94 -12.25
C ASP A 160 9.55 4.83 -10.91
N ILE A 161 9.44 5.87 -10.07
CA ILE A 161 10.15 5.91 -8.79
C ILE A 161 9.38 5.27 -7.63
N ALA A 162 8.10 4.95 -7.83
CA ALA A 162 7.26 4.34 -6.81
C ALA A 162 7.85 2.99 -6.37
N SER A 163 7.89 2.74 -5.08
CA SER A 163 8.34 1.49 -4.49
C SER A 163 7.19 0.54 -4.17
N HIS A 164 6.00 1.04 -3.83
CA HIS A 164 4.82 0.25 -3.51
C HIS A 164 3.54 1.09 -3.63
N VAL A 165 2.40 0.41 -3.63
CA VAL A 165 1.08 0.98 -3.39
C VAL A 165 0.72 0.70 -1.94
N HIS A 166 0.55 1.76 -1.15
CA HIS A 166 0.08 1.68 0.21
C HIS A 166 -1.45 1.76 0.23
N ILE A 167 -2.09 0.92 1.03
CA ILE A 167 -3.52 1.00 1.32
C ILE A 167 -3.74 0.83 2.82
N ASP A 168 -4.65 1.61 3.40
CA ASP A 168 -5.03 1.43 4.79
C ASP A 168 -6.52 1.62 5.07
N ARG A 169 -6.88 1.16 6.28
CA ARG A 169 -8.11 1.54 6.97
C ARG A 169 -7.73 2.29 8.24
N ALA A 170 -8.63 3.18 8.66
CA ALA A 170 -8.65 3.72 10.02
C ALA A 170 -8.42 2.60 11.04
N ALA A 171 -7.70 2.90 12.11
CA ALA A 171 -7.59 1.98 13.23
C ALA A 171 -9.00 1.69 13.78
N PRO A 172 -9.30 0.45 14.21
CA PRO A 172 -10.50 0.22 15.01
C PRO A 172 -10.43 1.12 16.25
N ASP A 173 -11.52 1.82 16.52
CA ASP A 173 -11.70 2.72 17.66
C ASP A 173 -10.90 4.04 17.62
N GLU A 174 -10.89 4.77 16.50
CA GLU A 174 -10.45 6.20 16.43
C GLU A 174 -11.18 7.15 17.40
N ALA A 175 -12.04 6.64 18.30
CA ALA A 175 -12.88 7.40 19.21
C ALA A 175 -12.38 7.45 20.67
N ASP A 176 -11.52 6.54 21.15
CA ASP A 176 -11.14 6.51 22.58
C ASP A 176 -9.66 6.10 22.75
N ASP A 177 -8.74 7.00 22.38
CA ASP A 177 -7.36 6.97 22.88
C ASP A 177 -7.28 7.84 24.16
N ASP A 178 -7.64 7.25 25.30
CA ASP A 178 -7.25 7.71 26.65
C ASP A 178 -6.03 6.91 27.16
#